data_AF-A0AAU1NZN1-F1
#
_entry.id   AF-A0AAU1NZN1-F1
#
_cell.length_a   1.000
_cell.length_b   1.000
_cell.length_c   1.000
_cell.angle_alpha   90.00
_cell.angle_beta   90.00
_cell.angle_gamma   90.00
#
_symmetry.space_group_name_H-M   'P 1'
#
loop_
_entity.id
_entity.type
_entity.pdbx_description
1 polymer ?
#
loop_
_entity_poly.entity_id
_entity_poly.type
_entity_poly.pdbx_seq_one_letter_code
_entity_poly.pdbx_strand_id
1 'polypeptide(L)'
;MTGAAGGGVMTGEVVHRLGAVLCAVAAAARLGLAWAGRRHDRLSRKRAVALLAVAPGRAAWRPEYRAWAARWGAPLAAVATGCVLVGGWAGCALGLAAGYGVRRYQRRRSSSGADEALAKAAAHELPLAAELLAACIAAGAGPREAAEAVGESLGGPVGDALARAAAELRLGSEPAEAWGRFGSIPGATSLARCLERAASTGAPAADPVARLAAGLRAGRARAAKDRAGRAGVLITGPVGLCFLPAFLAVGVVPVVIGLAGHLLKAS
;
A
#
# COMPACT_ATOMS: atom_id res chain seq x y z
N MET A 1 52.04 -45.57 35.86
CA MET A 1 51.72 -44.13 35.95
C MET A 1 51.56 -43.60 34.54
N THR A 2 50.36 -43.66 33.99
CA THR A 2 50.03 -43.20 32.63
C THR A 2 48.73 -42.40 32.70
N GLY A 3 48.74 -41.27 31.97
CA GLY A 3 47.85 -40.13 32.15
C GLY A 3 46.36 -40.41 31.96
N ALA A 4 45.59 -39.92 32.93
CA ALA A 4 44.17 -39.62 32.79
C ALA A 4 44.00 -38.11 32.58
N ALA A 5 44.26 -37.65 31.35
CA ALA A 5 44.04 -36.26 30.93
C ALA A 5 43.30 -36.28 29.58
N GLY A 6 41.97 -36.27 29.63
CA GLY A 6 41.15 -36.29 28.40
C GLY A 6 39.66 -36.03 28.60
N GLY A 7 39.09 -36.25 29.78
CA GLY A 7 37.64 -36.19 29.99
C GLY A 7 37.02 -34.79 30.14
N GLY A 8 37.81 -33.77 30.51
CA GLY A 8 37.27 -32.44 30.89
C GLY A 8 37.04 -31.46 29.74
N VAL A 9 37.74 -31.62 28.61
CA VAL A 9 37.70 -30.65 27.50
C VAL A 9 36.53 -30.93 26.54
N MET A 10 36.16 -32.20 26.32
CA MET A 10 35.07 -32.57 25.42
C MET A 10 33.66 -32.27 25.97
N THR A 11 33.47 -32.32 27.29
CA THR A 11 32.18 -32.01 27.91
C THR A 11 31.88 -30.52 27.88
N GLY A 12 32.90 -29.65 28.00
CA GLY A 12 32.75 -28.19 27.87
C GLY A 12 32.31 -27.74 26.48
N GLU A 13 32.84 -28.37 25.41
CA GLU A 13 32.51 -28.01 24.03
C GLU A 13 31.09 -28.46 23.63
N VAL A 14 30.66 -29.64 24.09
CA VAL A 14 29.30 -30.15 23.86
C VAL A 14 28.27 -29.29 24.60
N VAL A 15 28.55 -28.88 25.85
CA VAL A 15 27.66 -27.99 26.61
C VAL A 15 27.59 -26.60 25.98
N HIS A 16 28.71 -26.07 25.46
CA HIS A 16 28.74 -24.78 24.78
C HIS A 16 28.00 -24.81 23.43
N ARG A 17 28.15 -25.88 22.64
CA ARG A 17 27.41 -26.06 21.37
C ARG A 17 25.91 -26.29 21.61
N LEU A 18 25.54 -27.05 22.64
CA LEU A 18 24.14 -27.20 23.03
C LEU A 18 23.52 -25.88 23.51
N GLY A 19 24.27 -25.08 24.29
CA GLY A 19 23.86 -23.74 24.69
C GLY A 19 23.70 -22.79 23.49
N ALA A 20 24.63 -22.83 22.53
CA ALA A 20 24.56 -22.00 21.32
C ALA A 20 23.38 -22.39 20.42
N VAL A 21 23.08 -23.68 20.27
CA VAL A 21 21.91 -24.18 19.52
C VAL A 21 20.62 -23.80 20.22
N LEU A 22 20.52 -23.89 21.55
CA LEU A 22 19.33 -23.48 22.30
C LEU A 22 19.09 -21.97 22.20
N CYS A 23 20.15 -21.16 22.27
CA CYS A 23 20.08 -19.71 22.05
C CYS A 23 19.68 -19.36 20.62
N ALA A 24 20.20 -20.05 19.60
CA ALA A 24 19.84 -19.84 18.20
C ALA A 24 18.38 -20.24 17.92
N VAL A 25 17.91 -21.35 18.49
CA VAL A 25 16.52 -21.80 18.37
C VAL A 25 15.57 -20.86 19.11
N ALA A 26 15.91 -20.38 20.31
CA ALA A 26 15.11 -19.40 21.04
C ALA A 26 15.05 -18.03 20.31
N ALA A 27 16.16 -17.60 19.70
CA ALA A 27 16.21 -16.39 18.89
C ALA A 27 15.38 -16.54 17.59
N ALA A 28 15.50 -17.66 16.89
CA ALA A 28 14.71 -17.96 15.69
C ALA A 28 13.22 -18.09 16.01
N ALA A 29 12.86 -18.70 17.14
CA ALA A 29 11.49 -18.81 17.61
C ALA A 29 10.91 -17.43 17.99
N ARG A 30 11.67 -16.58 18.71
CA ARG A 30 11.22 -15.21 19.02
C ARG A 30 11.13 -14.34 17.79
N LEU A 31 12.05 -14.46 16.83
CA LEU A 31 11.99 -13.76 15.55
C LEU A 31 10.82 -14.25 14.70
N GLY A 32 10.56 -15.57 14.68
CA GLY A 32 9.41 -16.18 14.00
C GLY A 32 8.08 -15.73 14.60
N LEU A 33 7.96 -15.72 15.93
CA LEU A 33 6.76 -15.24 16.66
C LEU A 33 6.59 -13.72 16.53
N ALA A 34 7.66 -12.93 16.58
CA ALA A 34 7.60 -11.49 16.38
C ALA A 34 7.34 -11.11 14.91
N TRP A 35 7.78 -11.93 13.96
CA TRP A 35 7.46 -11.77 12.54
C TRP A 35 6.03 -12.20 12.26
N ALA A 36 5.56 -13.31 12.85
CA ALA A 36 4.18 -13.75 12.82
C ALA A 36 3.24 -12.72 13.44
N GLY A 37 3.58 -12.15 14.60
CA GLY A 37 2.83 -11.07 15.27
C GLY A 37 2.80 -9.77 14.44
N ARG A 38 3.95 -9.34 13.89
CA ARG A 38 4.01 -8.17 12.99
C ARG A 38 3.30 -8.38 11.66
N ARG A 39 3.18 -9.62 11.18
CA ARG A 39 2.39 -9.98 9.98
C ARG A 39 0.90 -10.05 10.32
N HIS A 40 0.54 -10.52 11.52
CA HIS A 40 -0.82 -10.54 12.04
C HIS A 40 -1.37 -9.12 12.19
N ASP A 41 -0.62 -8.20 12.80
CA ASP A 41 -1.01 -6.79 13.01
C ASP A 41 -1.24 -6.01 11.72
N ARG A 42 -0.47 -6.31 10.65
CA ARG A 42 -0.62 -5.63 9.36
C ARG A 42 -1.84 -6.12 8.58
N LEU A 43 -2.32 -7.34 8.83
CA LEU A 43 -3.48 -7.93 8.18
C LEU A 43 -4.77 -7.72 9.00
N SER A 44 -4.69 -7.79 10.32
CA SER A 44 -5.80 -7.50 11.23
C SER A 44 -6.19 -6.03 11.22
N ARG A 45 -5.24 -5.08 11.13
CA ARG A 45 -5.57 -3.65 10.94
C ARG A 45 -6.28 -3.36 9.61
N LYS A 46 -5.99 -4.12 8.54
CA LYS A 46 -6.65 -3.95 7.24
C LYS A 46 -8.03 -4.59 7.20
N ARG A 47 -8.24 -5.71 7.90
CA ARG A 47 -9.55 -6.37 8.04
C ARG A 47 -10.45 -5.70 9.07
N ALA A 48 -9.92 -5.17 10.18
CA ALA A 48 -10.68 -4.40 11.16
C ALA A 48 -11.19 -3.08 10.56
N VAL A 49 -10.40 -2.40 9.72
CA VAL A 49 -10.85 -1.20 8.97
C VAL A 49 -11.86 -1.54 7.88
N ALA A 50 -11.86 -2.77 7.37
CA ALA A 50 -12.82 -3.22 6.35
C ALA A 50 -14.12 -3.82 6.93
N LEU A 51 -14.09 -4.35 8.16
CA LEU A 51 -15.24 -5.00 8.83
C LEU A 51 -15.95 -4.09 9.84
N LEU A 52 -15.25 -3.16 10.47
CA LEU A 52 -15.84 -2.17 11.36
C LEU A 52 -16.00 -0.84 10.61
N ALA A 53 -17.13 -0.66 9.94
CA ALA A 53 -17.69 0.64 9.62
C ALA A 53 -18.18 1.40 10.90
N VAL A 54 -17.51 1.15 12.03
CA VAL A 54 -17.61 1.86 13.29
C VAL A 54 -16.17 2.13 13.68
N ALA A 55 -15.76 3.38 13.55
CA ALA A 55 -14.45 3.82 13.97
C ALA A 55 -14.24 3.38 15.43
N PRO A 56 -13.17 2.63 15.78
CA PRO A 56 -12.83 2.44 17.18
C PRO A 56 -12.62 3.84 17.74
N GLY A 57 -13.40 4.20 18.76
CA GLY A 57 -13.28 5.44 19.51
C GLY A 57 -11.87 5.53 20.08
N ARG A 58 -10.96 6.12 19.31
CA ARG A 58 -9.60 6.38 19.74
C ARG A 58 -9.73 7.48 20.79
N ALA A 59 -9.21 7.22 21.99
CA ALA A 59 -8.85 8.27 22.94
C ALA A 59 -8.18 9.40 22.13
N ALA A 60 -8.87 10.54 22.04
CA ALA A 60 -8.59 11.59 21.09
C ALA A 60 -7.34 12.36 21.52
N TRP A 61 -6.17 11.74 21.33
CA TRP A 61 -4.91 12.44 21.31
C TRP A 61 -4.92 13.40 20.13
N ARG A 62 -4.77 14.69 20.43
CA ARG A 62 -4.87 15.79 19.47
C ARG A 62 -4.03 15.49 18.20
N PRO A 63 -4.58 15.72 17.00
CA PRO A 63 -3.96 15.32 15.72
C PRO A 63 -2.55 15.89 15.51
N GLU A 64 -2.29 17.06 16.08
CA GLU A 64 -0.99 17.73 16.09
C GLU A 64 0.10 16.91 16.81
N TYR A 65 -0.26 16.28 17.94
CA TYR A 65 0.68 15.48 18.73
C TYR A 65 0.99 14.13 18.06
N ARG A 66 0.01 13.52 17.37
CA ARG A 66 0.25 12.28 16.59
C ARG A 66 1.14 12.51 15.38
N ALA A 67 0.96 13.62 14.67
CA ALA A 67 1.83 14.00 13.55
C ALA A 67 3.25 14.36 14.04
N TRP A 68 3.36 15.04 15.18
CA TRP A 68 4.63 15.33 15.83
C TRP A 68 5.34 14.04 16.32
N ALA A 69 4.66 13.16 17.05
CA ALA A 69 5.22 11.90 17.55
C ALA A 69 5.55 10.89 16.45
N ALA A 70 4.78 10.81 15.36
CA ALA A 70 5.13 9.97 14.21
C ALA A 70 6.35 10.51 13.44
N ARG A 71 6.48 11.85 13.38
CA ARG A 71 7.59 12.54 12.71
C ARG A 71 8.89 12.51 13.52
N TRP A 72 8.81 12.47 14.84
CA TRP A 72 9.97 12.50 15.74
C TRP A 72 10.26 11.18 16.48
N GLY A 73 9.31 10.27 16.60
CA GLY A 73 9.49 9.01 17.34
C GLY A 73 10.43 8.02 16.67
N ALA A 74 10.36 7.88 15.34
CA ALA A 74 11.30 7.05 14.58
C ALA A 74 12.75 7.60 14.60
N PRO A 75 13.01 8.90 14.38
CA PRO A 75 14.38 9.43 14.48
C PRO A 75 14.89 9.47 15.93
N LEU A 76 14.07 9.76 16.94
CA LEU A 76 14.49 9.73 18.35
C LEU A 76 14.81 8.30 18.80
N ALA A 77 14.04 7.30 18.39
CA ALA A 77 14.34 5.90 18.66
C ALA A 77 15.63 5.47 17.95
N ALA A 78 15.86 5.87 16.69
CA ALA A 78 17.10 5.57 15.97
C ALA A 78 18.33 6.23 16.62
N VAL A 79 18.22 7.48 17.07
CA VAL A 79 19.27 8.19 17.81
C VAL A 79 19.55 7.54 19.16
N ALA A 80 18.51 7.19 19.93
CA ALA A 80 18.65 6.52 21.21
C ALA A 80 19.28 5.12 21.04
N THR A 81 18.87 4.35 20.04
CA THR A 81 19.43 3.00 19.78
C THR A 81 20.90 3.08 19.34
N GLY A 82 21.28 4.12 18.56
CA GLY A 82 22.67 4.36 18.15
C GLY A 82 23.58 4.85 19.27
N CYS A 83 23.09 5.75 20.13
CA CYS A 83 23.82 6.22 21.32
C CYS A 83 24.06 5.09 22.34
N VAL A 84 23.09 4.19 22.52
CA VAL A 84 23.18 3.09 23.49
C VAL A 84 24.10 1.95 23.00
N LEU A 85 24.18 1.67 21.70
CA LEU A 85 24.98 0.55 21.19
C LEU A 85 26.48 0.85 21.01
N VAL A 86 26.85 2.11 20.74
CA VAL A 86 28.22 2.44 20.28
C VAL A 86 29.03 3.21 21.32
N GLY A 87 28.38 4.01 22.18
CA GLY A 87 29.07 4.87 23.14
C GLY A 87 29.88 6.01 22.49
N GLY A 88 29.98 7.15 23.19
CA GLY A 88 30.79 8.29 22.77
C GLY A 88 30.20 9.17 21.65
N TRP A 89 30.96 10.17 21.22
CA TRP A 89 30.56 11.19 20.23
C TRP A 89 30.28 10.61 18.83
N ALA A 90 30.92 9.49 18.49
CA ALA A 90 30.66 8.75 17.25
C ALA A 90 29.22 8.21 17.18
N GLY A 91 28.63 7.80 18.31
CA GLY A 91 27.23 7.38 18.40
C GLY A 91 26.25 8.53 18.15
N CYS A 92 26.55 9.73 18.65
CA CYS A 92 25.75 10.93 18.39
C CYS A 92 25.78 11.34 16.91
N ALA A 93 26.95 11.29 16.27
CA ALA A 93 27.10 11.60 14.85
C ALA A 93 26.35 10.60 13.96
N LEU A 94 26.44 9.31 14.25
CA LEU A 94 25.73 8.26 13.51
C LEU A 94 24.21 8.35 13.70
N GLY A 95 23.75 8.65 14.92
CA GLY A 95 22.34 8.87 15.24
C GLY A 95 21.74 10.06 14.50
N LEU A 96 22.46 11.19 14.45
CA LEU A 96 22.03 12.38 13.69
C LEU A 96 22.01 12.12 12.18
N ALA A 97 23.00 11.41 11.64
CA ALA A 97 23.03 11.02 10.24
C ALA A 97 21.87 10.07 9.89
N ALA A 98 21.58 9.09 10.76
CA ALA A 98 20.45 8.17 10.61
C ALA A 98 19.11 8.90 10.73
N GLY A 99 18.95 9.81 11.70
CA GLY A 99 17.76 10.64 11.87
C GLY A 99 17.52 11.57 10.69
N TYR A 100 18.57 12.17 10.14
CA TYR A 100 18.50 12.98 8.91
C TYR A 100 18.14 12.12 7.70
N GLY A 101 18.75 10.93 7.55
CA GLY A 101 18.44 9.96 6.50
C GLY A 101 16.98 9.51 6.55
N VAL A 102 16.48 9.17 7.76
CA VAL A 102 15.08 8.80 8.00
C VAL A 102 14.15 9.97 7.70
N ARG A 103 14.47 11.20 8.11
CA ARG A 103 13.66 12.39 7.81
C ARG A 103 13.64 12.71 6.32
N ARG A 104 14.78 12.58 5.62
CA ARG A 104 14.89 12.75 4.17
C ARG A 104 14.10 11.68 3.42
N TYR A 105 14.17 10.43 3.87
CA TYR A 105 13.40 9.31 3.33
C TYR A 105 11.90 9.50 3.57
N GLN A 106 11.48 9.90 4.78
CA GLN A 106 10.08 10.17 5.09
C GLN A 106 9.52 11.34 4.28
N ARG A 107 10.30 12.41 4.06
CA ARG A 107 9.87 13.54 3.21
C ARG A 107 9.66 13.11 1.75
N ARG A 108 10.60 12.36 1.16
CA ARG A 108 10.45 11.80 -0.20
C ARG A 108 9.27 10.83 -0.32
N ARG A 109 9.03 10.02 0.72
CA ARG A 109 7.91 9.08 0.74
C ARG A 109 6.57 9.78 0.97
N SER A 110 6.55 10.90 1.68
CA SER A 110 5.33 11.68 1.91
C SER A 110 4.90 12.45 0.66
N SER A 111 5.83 13.00 -0.13
CA SER A 111 5.49 13.59 -1.44
C SER A 111 4.97 12.52 -2.40
N SER A 112 5.70 11.40 -2.53
CA SER A 112 5.26 10.27 -3.35
C SER A 112 3.91 9.69 -2.87
N GLY A 113 3.66 9.66 -1.57
CA GLY A 113 2.39 9.20 -1.01
C GLY A 113 1.23 10.17 -1.22
N ALA A 114 1.50 11.49 -1.23
CA ALA A 114 0.51 12.51 -1.56
C ALA A 114 0.15 12.45 -3.05
N ASP A 115 1.15 12.31 -3.92
CA ASP A 115 0.95 12.15 -5.37
C ASP A 115 0.16 10.87 -5.67
N GLU A 116 0.47 9.76 -4.98
CA GLU A 116 -0.25 8.49 -5.14
C GLU A 116 -1.69 8.56 -4.59
N ALA A 117 -1.92 9.29 -3.49
CA ALA A 117 -3.25 9.53 -2.96
C ALA A 117 -4.10 10.39 -3.91
N LEU A 118 -3.51 11.44 -4.47
CA LEU A 118 -4.13 12.30 -5.47
C LEU A 118 -4.46 11.51 -6.74
N ALA A 119 -3.51 10.74 -7.27
CA ALA A 119 -3.71 9.89 -8.43
C ALA A 119 -4.84 8.87 -8.21
N LYS A 120 -4.94 8.33 -6.99
CA LYS A 120 -6.00 7.38 -6.63
C LYS A 120 -7.38 8.05 -6.51
N ALA A 121 -7.46 9.25 -5.95
CA ALA A 121 -8.68 10.04 -5.90
C ALA A 121 -9.14 10.40 -7.32
N ALA A 122 -8.22 10.90 -8.14
CA ALA A 122 -8.49 11.22 -9.54
C ALA A 122 -8.94 10.01 -10.35
N ALA A 123 -8.30 8.85 -10.20
CA ALA A 123 -8.72 7.62 -10.88
C ALA A 123 -10.15 7.16 -10.48
N HIS A 124 -10.62 7.54 -9.30
CA HIS A 124 -11.98 7.24 -8.85
C HIS A 124 -13.02 8.20 -9.41
N GLU A 125 -12.70 9.49 -9.48
CA GLU A 125 -13.58 10.59 -9.90
C GLU A 125 -13.65 10.76 -11.42
N LEU A 126 -12.55 10.52 -12.13
CA LEU A 126 -12.42 10.76 -13.57
C LEU A 126 -13.49 10.04 -14.43
N PRO A 127 -13.88 8.77 -14.17
CA PRO A 127 -14.96 8.14 -14.92
C PRO A 127 -16.30 8.87 -14.76
N LEU A 128 -16.61 9.35 -13.56
CA LEU A 128 -17.84 10.11 -13.30
C LEU A 128 -17.78 11.49 -13.96
N ALA A 129 -16.64 12.19 -13.85
CA ALA A 129 -16.42 13.46 -14.52
C ALA A 129 -16.61 13.35 -16.05
N ALA A 130 -16.05 12.29 -16.65
CA ALA A 130 -16.19 12.03 -18.08
C ALA A 130 -17.65 11.72 -18.49
N GLU A 131 -18.41 11.00 -17.68
CA GLU A 131 -19.84 10.75 -17.91
C GLU A 131 -20.67 12.03 -17.83
N LEU A 132 -20.40 12.89 -16.84
CA LEU A 132 -21.09 14.18 -16.70
C LEU A 132 -20.72 15.13 -17.86
N LEU A 133 -19.45 15.19 -18.27
CA LEU A 133 -19.02 15.95 -19.44
C LEU A 133 -19.69 15.44 -20.72
N ALA A 134 -19.77 14.11 -20.91
CA ALA A 134 -20.48 13.53 -22.05
C ALA A 134 -21.96 13.93 -22.06
N ALA A 135 -22.62 13.90 -20.90
CA ALA A 135 -24.02 14.29 -20.76
C ALA A 135 -24.24 15.78 -21.06
N CYS A 136 -23.39 16.67 -20.52
CA CYS A 136 -23.46 18.11 -20.79
C CYS A 136 -23.24 18.42 -22.29
N ILE A 137 -22.23 17.80 -22.91
CA ILE A 137 -21.93 18.02 -24.33
C ILE A 137 -23.05 17.44 -25.22
N ALA A 138 -23.60 16.28 -24.87
CA ALA A 138 -24.75 15.71 -25.58
C ALA A 138 -26.00 16.59 -25.46
N ALA A 139 -26.15 17.33 -24.35
CA ALA A 139 -27.19 18.34 -24.16
C ALA A 139 -26.92 19.66 -24.92
N GLY A 140 -25.81 19.75 -25.66
CA GLY A 140 -25.46 20.92 -26.48
C GLY A 140 -24.51 21.92 -25.81
N ALA A 141 -24.00 21.65 -24.60
CA ALA A 141 -23.02 22.51 -23.98
C ALA A 141 -21.66 22.44 -24.70
N GLY A 142 -20.98 23.59 -24.83
CA GLY A 142 -19.61 23.62 -25.31
C GLY A 142 -18.64 23.03 -24.28
N PRO A 143 -17.39 22.70 -24.67
CA PRO A 143 -16.40 22.09 -23.78
C PRO A 143 -16.08 22.94 -22.54
N ARG A 144 -16.10 24.28 -22.66
CA ARG A 144 -15.85 25.19 -21.55
C ARG A 144 -17.00 25.19 -20.56
N GLU A 145 -18.23 25.34 -21.06
CA GLU A 145 -19.47 25.38 -20.27
C GLU A 145 -19.70 24.04 -19.57
N ALA A 146 -19.46 22.93 -20.26
CA ALA A 146 -19.52 21.60 -19.67
C ALA A 146 -18.48 21.42 -18.55
N ALA A 147 -17.25 21.89 -18.72
CA ALA A 147 -16.23 21.80 -17.68
C ALA A 147 -16.51 22.70 -16.47
N GLU A 148 -17.09 23.89 -16.69
CA GLU A 148 -17.53 24.78 -15.61
C GLU A 148 -18.63 24.10 -14.77
N ALA A 149 -19.70 23.63 -15.42
CA ALA A 149 -20.82 22.97 -14.74
C ALA A 149 -20.42 21.69 -14.00
N VAL A 150 -19.58 20.85 -14.63
CA VAL A 150 -19.10 19.60 -14.02
C VAL A 150 -18.10 19.89 -12.90
N GLY A 151 -17.22 20.88 -13.08
CA GLY A 151 -16.25 21.29 -12.08
C GLY A 151 -16.90 21.77 -10.79
N GLU A 152 -17.91 22.65 -10.90
CA GLU A 152 -18.69 23.16 -9.77
C GLU A 152 -19.49 22.06 -9.05
N SER A 153 -19.97 21.06 -9.80
CA SER A 153 -20.81 19.98 -9.25
C SER A 153 -20.01 18.87 -8.57
N LEU A 154 -18.83 18.52 -9.11
CA LEU A 154 -18.07 17.35 -8.65
C LEU A 154 -17.17 17.66 -7.45
N GLY A 155 -16.53 18.85 -7.45
CA GLY A 155 -15.43 19.17 -6.55
C GLY A 155 -14.28 18.15 -6.63
N GLY A 156 -13.43 18.16 -5.60
CA GLY A 156 -12.28 17.25 -5.54
C GLY A 156 -11.23 17.55 -6.61
N PRO A 157 -10.13 16.78 -6.68
CA PRO A 157 -9.01 17.10 -7.56
C PRO A 157 -9.36 17.15 -9.05
N VAL A 158 -10.33 16.36 -9.51
CA VAL A 158 -10.76 16.37 -10.92
C VAL A 158 -11.72 17.53 -11.19
N GLY A 159 -12.69 17.78 -10.30
CA GLY A 159 -13.63 18.89 -10.43
C GLY A 159 -12.94 20.25 -10.32
N ASP A 160 -12.04 20.42 -9.35
CA ASP A 160 -11.26 21.63 -9.16
C ASP A 160 -10.39 21.94 -10.40
N ALA A 161 -9.82 20.91 -11.02
CA ALA A 161 -9.03 21.07 -12.24
C ALA A 161 -9.89 21.43 -13.46
N LEU A 162 -11.11 20.90 -13.57
CA LEU A 162 -12.06 21.27 -14.62
C LEU A 162 -12.57 22.71 -14.44
N ALA A 163 -12.96 23.08 -13.22
CA ALA A 163 -13.36 24.44 -12.88
C ALA A 163 -12.23 25.45 -13.18
N ARG A 164 -11.00 25.08 -12.83
CA ARG A 164 -9.81 25.89 -13.15
C ARG A 164 -9.57 26.00 -14.65
N ALA A 165 -9.64 24.90 -15.41
CA ALA A 165 -9.48 24.95 -16.86
C ALA A 165 -10.57 25.83 -17.51
N ALA A 166 -11.82 25.73 -17.07
CA ALA A 166 -12.91 26.58 -17.53
C ALA A 166 -12.66 28.07 -17.20
N ALA A 167 -12.18 28.36 -15.98
CA ALA A 167 -11.84 29.73 -15.58
C ALA A 167 -10.66 30.30 -16.38
N GLU A 168 -9.61 29.51 -16.64
CA GLU A 168 -8.47 29.91 -17.47
C GLU A 168 -8.93 30.24 -18.90
N LEU A 169 -9.76 29.38 -19.51
CA LEU A 169 -10.35 29.61 -20.83
C LEU A 169 -11.25 30.86 -20.86
N ARG A 170 -11.98 31.15 -19.78
CA ARG A 170 -12.79 32.37 -19.63
C ARG A 170 -11.95 33.64 -19.62
N LEU A 171 -10.74 33.56 -19.08
CA LEU A 171 -9.77 34.65 -19.06
C LEU A 171 -9.00 34.77 -20.39
N GLY A 172 -9.32 33.94 -21.39
CA GLY A 172 -8.68 33.96 -22.70
C GLY A 172 -7.34 33.22 -22.74
N SER A 173 -7.08 32.29 -21.81
CA SER A 173 -5.89 31.43 -21.90
C SER A 173 -5.92 30.59 -23.18
N GLU A 174 -4.75 30.25 -23.68
CA GLU A 174 -4.61 29.35 -24.82
C GLU A 174 -5.20 27.95 -24.48
N PRO A 175 -6.07 27.37 -25.34
CA PRO A 175 -6.73 26.11 -25.02
C PRO A 175 -5.79 24.93 -24.76
N ALA A 176 -4.68 24.80 -25.50
CA ALA A 176 -3.74 23.71 -25.27
C ALA A 176 -3.07 23.81 -23.89
N GLU A 177 -2.79 25.02 -23.39
CA GLU A 177 -2.26 25.21 -22.04
C GLU A 177 -3.29 24.83 -20.95
N ALA A 178 -4.52 25.36 -21.04
CA ALA A 178 -5.57 25.12 -20.04
C ALA A 178 -5.95 23.63 -19.96
N TRP A 179 -6.20 23.01 -21.11
CA TRP A 179 -6.49 21.58 -21.17
C TRP A 179 -5.25 20.72 -20.91
N GLY A 180 -4.05 21.18 -21.25
CA GLY A 180 -2.79 20.51 -20.93
C GLY A 180 -2.57 20.35 -19.43
N ARG A 181 -2.90 21.38 -18.64
CA ARG A 181 -2.88 21.32 -17.17
C ARG A 181 -3.86 20.28 -16.63
N PHE A 182 -5.09 20.24 -17.13
CA PHE A 182 -6.05 19.18 -16.79
C PHE A 182 -5.55 17.79 -17.22
N GLY A 183 -4.93 17.69 -18.39
CA GLY A 183 -4.35 16.46 -18.95
C GLY A 183 -3.14 15.91 -18.18
N SER A 184 -2.56 16.68 -17.25
CA SER A 184 -1.52 16.22 -16.32
C SER A 184 -2.05 15.26 -15.25
N ILE A 185 -3.38 15.26 -15.03
CA ILE A 185 -4.03 14.30 -14.13
C ILE A 185 -3.90 12.90 -14.73
N PRO A 186 -3.45 11.90 -13.96
CA PRO A 186 -3.32 10.52 -14.44
C PRO A 186 -4.63 10.00 -15.04
N GLY A 187 -4.58 9.61 -16.32
CA GLY A 187 -5.73 9.08 -17.07
C GLY A 187 -6.60 10.13 -17.77
N ALA A 188 -6.43 11.42 -17.49
CA ALA A 188 -7.24 12.49 -18.07
C ALA A 188 -6.76 12.97 -19.46
N THR A 189 -5.54 12.59 -19.87
CA THR A 189 -4.87 13.12 -21.07
C THR A 189 -5.66 12.92 -22.38
N SER A 190 -6.33 11.77 -22.54
CA SER A 190 -7.16 11.51 -23.74
C SER A 190 -8.41 12.38 -23.77
N LEU A 191 -9.04 12.61 -22.61
CA LEU A 191 -10.19 13.48 -22.44
C LEU A 191 -9.80 14.94 -22.66
N ALA A 192 -8.71 15.40 -22.05
CA ALA A 192 -8.15 16.74 -22.23
C ALA A 192 -7.94 17.09 -23.70
N ARG A 193 -7.21 16.24 -24.44
CA ARG A 193 -6.95 16.44 -25.88
C ARG A 193 -8.23 16.42 -26.72
N CYS A 194 -9.24 15.68 -26.29
CA CYS A 194 -10.52 15.64 -26.98
C CYS A 194 -11.27 16.96 -26.81
N LEU A 195 -11.32 17.48 -25.59
CA LEU A 195 -11.97 18.75 -25.25
C LEU A 195 -11.21 19.94 -25.86
N GLU A 196 -9.88 19.90 -25.84
CA GLU A 196 -9.01 20.89 -26.48
C GLU A 196 -9.30 21.02 -27.97
N ARG A 197 -9.29 19.89 -28.71
CA ARG A 197 -9.61 19.89 -30.15
C ARG A 197 -11.02 20.39 -30.42
N ALA A 198 -11.98 19.97 -29.61
CA ALA A 198 -13.36 20.44 -29.74
C ALA A 198 -13.48 21.95 -29.51
N ALA A 199 -12.76 22.48 -28.52
CA ALA A 199 -12.75 23.90 -28.20
C ALA A 199 -12.04 24.74 -29.28
N SER A 200 -10.96 24.23 -29.88
CA SER A 200 -10.19 24.96 -30.90
C SER A 200 -10.76 24.88 -32.30
N THR A 201 -11.40 23.76 -32.66
CA THR A 201 -11.91 23.52 -34.03
C THR A 201 -13.43 23.59 -34.15
N GLY A 202 -14.17 23.62 -33.03
CA GLY A 202 -15.63 23.51 -33.02
C GLY A 202 -16.14 22.12 -33.42
N ALA A 203 -15.27 21.11 -33.53
CA ALA A 203 -15.64 19.78 -33.94
C ALA A 203 -16.61 19.11 -32.93
N PRO A 204 -17.59 18.31 -33.40
CA PRO A 204 -18.50 17.58 -32.52
C PRO A 204 -17.76 16.67 -31.53
N ALA A 205 -17.97 16.91 -30.24
CA ALA A 205 -17.26 16.21 -29.16
C ALA A 205 -18.11 15.14 -28.44
N ALA A 206 -19.43 15.14 -28.63
CA ALA A 206 -20.36 14.29 -27.88
C ALA A 206 -19.96 12.80 -27.99
N ASP A 207 -19.86 12.28 -29.21
CA ASP A 207 -19.51 10.89 -29.48
C ASP A 207 -18.11 10.50 -28.98
N PRO A 208 -17.03 11.23 -29.31
CA PRO A 208 -15.71 10.98 -28.75
C PRO A 208 -15.65 10.98 -27.21
N VAL A 209 -16.29 11.95 -26.56
CA VAL A 209 -16.29 12.07 -25.10
C VAL A 209 -17.10 10.94 -24.46
N ALA A 210 -18.25 10.57 -25.03
CA ALA A 210 -19.04 9.42 -24.58
C ALA A 210 -18.26 8.10 -24.69
N ARG A 211 -17.50 7.89 -25.78
CA ARG A 211 -16.62 6.71 -25.92
C ARG A 211 -15.52 6.68 -24.85
N LEU A 212 -14.91 7.83 -24.55
CA LEU A 212 -13.90 7.93 -23.49
C LEU A 212 -14.52 7.64 -22.11
N ALA A 213 -15.70 8.19 -21.82
CA ALA A 213 -16.45 7.91 -20.60
C ALA A 213 -16.76 6.41 -20.44
N ALA A 214 -17.26 5.77 -21.49
CA ALA A 214 -17.53 4.32 -21.50
C ALA A 214 -16.25 3.50 -21.27
N GLY A 215 -15.12 3.89 -21.88
CA GLY A 215 -13.81 3.27 -21.65
C GLY A 215 -13.35 3.37 -20.20
N LEU A 216 -13.49 4.55 -19.58
CA LEU A 216 -13.16 4.78 -18.18
C LEU A 216 -14.07 3.98 -17.23
N ARG A 217 -15.38 3.94 -17.50
CA ARG A 217 -16.35 3.11 -16.75
C ARG A 217 -16.01 1.63 -16.84
N ALA A 218 -15.66 1.13 -18.03
CA ALA A 218 -15.23 -0.25 -18.25
C ALA A 218 -13.93 -0.57 -17.50
N GLY A 219 -12.96 0.35 -17.50
CA GLY A 219 -11.72 0.25 -16.72
C GLY A 219 -12.00 0.15 -15.22
N ARG A 220 -12.88 1.00 -14.69
CA ARG A 220 -13.31 0.96 -13.28
C ARG A 220 -13.96 -0.38 -12.92
N ALA A 221 -14.83 -0.91 -13.78
CA ALA A 221 -15.48 -2.20 -13.59
C ALA A 221 -14.48 -3.37 -13.58
N ARG A 222 -13.49 -3.36 -14.49
CA ARG A 222 -12.40 -4.36 -14.53
C ARG A 222 -11.58 -4.32 -13.24
N ALA A 223 -11.16 -3.13 -12.81
CA ALA A 223 -10.41 -2.97 -11.57
C ALA A 223 -11.20 -3.41 -10.32
N ALA A 224 -12.54 -3.30 -10.34
CA ALA A 224 -13.40 -3.83 -9.29
C ALA A 224 -13.46 -5.37 -9.31
N LYS A 225 -13.59 -5.97 -10.49
CA LYS A 225 -13.54 -7.43 -10.68
C LYS A 225 -12.22 -8.03 -10.23
N ASP A 226 -11.09 -7.41 -10.60
CA ASP A 226 -9.76 -7.87 -10.19
C ASP A 226 -9.59 -7.83 -8.67
N ARG A 227 -10.12 -6.78 -8.02
CA ARG A 227 -10.12 -6.66 -6.55
C ARG A 227 -10.99 -7.75 -5.90
N ALA A 228 -12.16 -8.04 -6.46
CA ALA A 228 -13.02 -9.10 -5.98
C ALA A 228 -12.36 -10.49 -6.13
N GLY A 229 -11.71 -10.76 -7.26
CA GLY A 229 -10.98 -12.00 -7.50
C GLY A 229 -9.82 -12.20 -6.51
N ARG A 230 -9.03 -11.15 -6.26
CA ARG A 230 -7.94 -11.19 -5.26
C ARG A 230 -8.46 -11.40 -3.84
N ALA A 231 -9.63 -10.84 -3.51
CA ALA A 231 -10.24 -11.07 -2.21
C ALA A 231 -10.61 -12.55 -2.03
N GLY A 232 -11.15 -13.21 -3.07
CA GLY A 232 -11.43 -14.64 -3.06
C GLY A 232 -10.20 -15.49 -2.70
N VAL A 233 -9.07 -15.23 -3.35
CA VAL A 233 -7.79 -15.94 -3.07
C VAL A 233 -7.30 -15.69 -1.64
N LEU A 234 -7.42 -14.46 -1.13
CA LEU A 234 -6.99 -14.12 0.23
C LEU A 234 -7.91 -14.70 1.32
N ILE A 235 -9.14 -15.08 0.97
CA ILE A 235 -10.10 -15.74 1.88
C ILE A 235 -9.85 -17.24 1.91
N THR A 236 -9.63 -17.88 0.76
CA THR A 236 -9.39 -19.33 0.67
C THR A 236 -8.00 -19.74 1.15
N GLY A 237 -6.99 -18.89 0.95
CA GLY A 237 -5.61 -19.12 1.40
C GLY A 237 -5.45 -19.55 2.87
N PRO A 238 -5.97 -18.80 3.87
CA PRO A 238 -5.86 -19.17 5.28
C PRO A 238 -6.62 -20.45 5.62
N VAL A 239 -7.76 -20.73 4.98
CA VAL A 239 -8.53 -21.97 5.20
C VAL A 239 -7.73 -23.18 4.72
N GLY A 240 -7.16 -23.10 3.51
CA GLY A 240 -6.29 -24.15 2.97
C GLY A 240 -5.03 -24.36 3.81
N LEU A 241 -4.42 -23.28 4.31
CA LEU A 241 -3.26 -23.34 5.20
C LEU A 241 -3.59 -24.00 6.55
N CYS A 242 -4.81 -23.85 7.07
CA CYS A 242 -5.24 -24.52 8.29
C CYS A 242 -5.60 -26.00 8.07
N PHE A 243 -6.09 -26.37 6.88
CA PHE A 243 -6.44 -27.77 6.56
C PHE A 243 -5.23 -28.66 6.32
N LEU A 244 -4.18 -28.13 5.67
CA LEU A 244 -2.95 -28.86 5.34
C LEU A 244 -2.28 -29.54 6.57
N PRO A 245 -2.02 -28.85 7.71
CA PRO A 245 -1.40 -29.48 8.88
C PRO A 245 -2.30 -30.51 9.55
N ALA A 246 -3.63 -30.28 9.58
CA ALA A 246 -4.58 -31.23 10.14
C ALA A 246 -4.64 -32.53 9.31
N PHE A 247 -4.67 -32.41 7.99
CA PHE A 247 -4.65 -33.56 7.08
C PHE A 247 -3.35 -34.38 7.20
N LEU A 248 -2.20 -33.71 7.35
CA LEU A 248 -0.92 -34.39 7.57
C LEU A 248 -0.91 -35.18 8.88
N ALA A 249 -1.34 -34.55 9.98
CA ALA A 249 -1.33 -35.17 11.31
C ALA A 249 -2.32 -36.34 11.43
N VAL A 250 -3.52 -36.21 10.84
CA VAL A 250 -4.59 -37.20 11.00
C VAL A 250 -4.57 -38.26 9.90
N GLY A 251 -4.23 -37.90 8.66
CA GLY A 251 -4.29 -38.80 7.51
C GLY A 251 -2.95 -39.43 7.14
N VAL A 252 -1.92 -38.61 6.91
CA VAL A 252 -0.67 -39.07 6.29
C VAL A 252 0.26 -39.75 7.29
N VAL A 253 0.45 -39.15 8.46
CA VAL A 253 1.40 -39.65 9.47
C VAL A 253 1.08 -41.08 9.92
N PRO A 254 -0.17 -41.44 10.28
CA PRO A 254 -0.49 -42.80 10.73
C PRO A 254 -0.25 -43.85 9.64
N VAL A 255 -0.56 -43.53 8.39
CA VAL A 255 -0.39 -44.44 7.25
C VAL A 255 1.09 -44.71 6.98
N VAL A 256 1.93 -43.67 7.00
CA VAL A 256 3.39 -43.82 6.83
C VAL A 256 4.00 -44.66 7.94
N ILE A 257 3.58 -44.42 9.20
CA ILE A 257 4.03 -45.23 10.36
C ILE A 257 3.61 -46.70 10.19
N GLY A 258 2.37 -46.95 9.78
CA GLY A 258 1.84 -48.30 9.56
C GLY A 258 2.58 -49.08 8.47
N LEU A 259 2.91 -48.40 7.36
CA LEU A 259 3.69 -49.00 6.25
C LEU A 259 5.14 -49.26 6.66
N ALA A 260 5.79 -48.29 7.29
CA ALA A 260 7.19 -48.43 7.73
C ALA A 260 7.35 -49.58 8.74
N GLY A 261 6.38 -49.75 9.65
CA GLY A 261 6.37 -50.86 10.59
C GLY A 261 6.22 -52.24 9.95
N HIS A 262 5.51 -52.36 8.83
CA HIS A 262 5.38 -53.63 8.10
C HIS A 262 6.68 -53.98 7.36
N LEU A 263 7.33 -53.00 6.73
CA LEU A 263 8.58 -53.23 5.99
C LEU A 263 9.75 -53.58 6.92
N LEU A 264 9.84 -52.96 8.09
CA LEU A 264 10.88 -53.27 9.09
C LEU A 264 10.69 -54.63 9.79
N LYS A 265 9.47 -55.20 9.76
CA LYS A 265 9.19 -56.55 10.28
C LYS A 265 9.38 -57.65 9.24
N ALA A 266 9.44 -57.29 7.96
CA ALA A 266 9.56 -58.22 6.84
C ALA A 266 11.03 -58.45 6.40
N SER A 267 11.98 -57.72 6.99
CA SER A 267 13.43 -57.90 6.88
C SER A 267 13.98 -58.61 8.11
#